data_AF-U1MH38-F1
#
_entry.id   AF-U1MH38-F1
#
_cell.length_a   1.000
_cell.length_b   1.000
_cell.length_c   1.000
_cell.angle_alpha   90.00
_cell.angle_beta   90.00
_cell.angle_gamma   90.00
#
_symmetry.space_group_name_H-M   'P 1'
#
loop_
_entity.id
_entity.type
_entity.pdbx_description
1 polymer ?
#
loop_
_entity_poly.entity_id
_entity_poly.type
_entity_poly.pdbx_seq_one_letter_code
_entity_poly.pdbx_strand_id
1 'polypeptide(L)'
;MLAVSAGEFLDAPVVLSVLNANLPAVGAVLGGFLGMAALLVLLHRVEGAHAGLPPLNAGVLLGYLVGAVAAGVPVTTALGL
;
A
#
# COMPACT_ATOMS: atom_id res chain seq x y z
N MET A 1 -6.57 -0.41 -6.41
CA MET A 1 -7.56 -1.42 -5.98
C MET A 1 -7.18 -2.09 -4.66
N LEU A 2 -5.91 -2.37 -4.38
CA LEU A 2 -5.50 -3.04 -3.13
C LEU A 2 -6.04 -2.36 -1.85
N ALA A 3 -5.93 -1.03 -1.73
CA ALA A 3 -6.44 -0.32 -0.55
C ALA A 3 -7.94 -0.53 -0.31
N VAL A 4 -8.75 -0.49 -1.37
CA VAL A 4 -10.20 -0.75 -1.28
C VAL A 4 -10.46 -2.20 -0.90
N SER A 5 -9.78 -3.14 -1.57
CA SER A 5 -9.89 -4.58 -1.25
C SER A 5 -9.49 -4.90 0.18
N ALA A 6 -8.48 -4.21 0.73
CA ALA A 6 -8.08 -4.38 2.11
C ALA A 6 -9.17 -3.90 3.07
N GLY A 7 -9.80 -2.74 2.81
CA GLY A 7 -10.90 -2.24 3.63
C GLY A 7 -12.14 -3.14 3.61
N GLU A 8 -12.47 -3.73 2.45
CA GLU A 8 -13.68 -4.54 2.27
C GLU A 8 -13.53 -5.99 2.73
N PHE A 9 -12.37 -6.61 2.50
CA PHE A 9 -12.22 -8.07 2.65
C PHE A 9 -11.24 -8.51 3.74
N LEU A 10 -10.33 -7.64 4.17
CA LEU A 10 -9.36 -8.02 5.19
C LEU A 10 -9.97 -7.83 6.58
N ASP A 11 -9.97 -8.90 7.37
CA ASP A 11 -10.41 -8.86 8.76
C ASP A 11 -9.39 -8.10 9.61
N ALA A 12 -9.59 -6.79 9.71
CA ALA A 12 -8.78 -5.88 10.48
C ALA A 12 -9.65 -4.73 11.02
N PRO A 13 -9.35 -4.19 12.22
CA PRO A 13 -10.11 -3.09 12.79
C PRO A 13 -10.17 -1.88 11.87
N VAL A 14 -11.38 -1.37 11.64
CA VAL A 14 -11.61 -0.12 10.91
C VAL A 14 -11.15 1.05 11.76
N VAL A 15 -10.30 1.90 11.19
CA VAL A 15 -9.77 3.11 11.87
C VAL A 15 -10.36 4.41 11.32
N LEU A 16 -10.88 4.38 10.09
CA LEU A 16 -11.58 5.50 9.46
C LEU A 16 -12.94 5.03 8.93
N SER A 17 -13.96 5.10 9.78
CA SER A 17 -15.30 4.54 9.49
C SER A 17 -15.98 5.18 8.28
N VAL A 18 -15.74 6.46 8.01
CA VAL A 18 -16.31 7.19 6.86
C VAL A 18 -15.81 6.62 5.52
N LEU A 19 -14.60 6.06 5.51
CA LEU A 19 -13.95 5.50 4.31
C LEU A 19 -13.93 3.97 4.31
N ASN A 20 -14.52 3.32 5.33
CA ASN A 20 -14.33 1.90 5.61
C ASN A 20 -12.85 1.46 5.57
N ALA A 21 -11.94 2.32 6.07
CA ALA A 21 -10.50 2.07 5.93
C ALA A 21 -9.92 1.50 7.24
N ASN A 22 -9.27 0.34 7.12
CA ASN A 22 -8.45 -0.27 8.15
C ASN A 22 -6.97 0.15 8.00
N LEU A 23 -6.13 -0.18 8.99
CA LEU A 23 -4.70 0.13 8.97
C LEU A 23 -3.97 -0.33 7.68
N PRO A 24 -4.23 -1.56 7.16
CA PRO A 24 -3.65 -2.03 5.91
C PRO A 24 -4.06 -1.18 4.69
N ALA A 25 -5.33 -0.77 4.61
CA ALA A 25 -5.82 0.10 3.54
C ALA A 25 -5.16 1.50 3.60
N VAL A 26 -5.05 2.07 4.80
CA VAL A 26 -4.36 3.36 5.01
C VAL A 26 -2.87 3.25 4.65
N GLY A 27 -2.22 2.18 5.10
CA GLY A 27 -0.84 1.87 4.77
C GLY A 27 -0.62 1.75 3.26
N ALA A 28 -1.53 1.07 2.54
CA ALA A 28 -1.47 0.95 1.09
C ALA A 28 -1.54 2.30 0.36
N VAL A 29 -2.40 3.21 0.82
CA VAL A 29 -2.52 4.57 0.26
C VAL A 29 -1.25 5.39 0.52
N LEU A 30 -0.75 5.39 1.76
CA LEU A 30 0.49 6.08 2.11
C LEU A 30 1.70 5.51 1.35
N GLY A 31 1.78 4.19 1.23
CA GLY A 31 2.77 3.50 0.44
C GLY A 31 2.72 3.87 -1.03
N GLY A 32 1.52 4.08 -1.59
CA GLY A 32 1.35 4.60 -2.95
C GLY A 32 1.89 6.02 -3.12
N PHE A 33 1.65 6.92 -2.16
CA PHE A 33 2.23 8.26 -2.20
C PHE A 33 3.76 8.23 -2.12
N LEU A 34 4.33 7.37 -1.25
CA LEU A 34 5.78 7.18 -1.17
C LEU A 34 6.36 6.56 -2.45
N GLY A 35 5.70 5.55 -3.02
CA GLY A 35 6.09 4.93 -4.29
C GLY A 35 6.04 5.92 -5.45
N MET A 36 5.04 6.81 -5.46
CA MET A 36 4.94 7.90 -6.43
C MET A 36 6.03 8.95 -6.23
N ALA A 37 6.34 9.33 -4.99
CA ALA A 37 7.47 10.23 -4.72
C ALA A 37 8.79 9.61 -5.18
N ALA A 38 9.01 8.32 -4.90
CA ALA A 38 10.19 7.59 -5.37
C ALA A 38 10.25 7.53 -6.90
N LEU A 39 9.12 7.32 -7.58
CA LEU A 39 9.03 7.38 -9.03
C LEU A 39 9.43 8.73 -9.59
N LEU A 40 8.91 9.81 -9.02
CA LEU A 40 9.24 11.16 -9.45
C LEU A 40 10.72 11.43 -9.25
N VAL A 41 11.31 11.01 -8.12
CA VAL A 41 12.76 11.13 -7.89
C VAL A 41 13.53 10.34 -8.94
N LEU A 42 13.17 9.08 -9.21
CA LEU A 42 13.83 8.24 -10.21
C LEU A 42 13.78 8.87 -11.60
N LEU A 43 12.61 9.39 -11.98
CA LEU A 43 12.38 10.03 -13.27
C LEU A 43 13.28 11.26 -13.47
N HIS A 44 13.51 12.05 -12.42
CA HIS A 44 14.39 13.22 -12.48
C HIS A 44 15.88 12.88 -12.39
N ARG A 45 16.24 11.70 -11.88
CA ARG A 45 17.63 11.31 -11.60
C ARG A 45 18.22 10.36 -12.62
N VAL A 46 17.39 9.65 -13.37
CA VAL A 46 17.82 8.62 -14.32
C VAL A 46 17.32 8.97 -15.72
N GLU A 47 18.25 9.32 -16.61
CA GLU A 47 17.94 9.55 -18.01
C GLU A 47 17.33 8.29 -18.65
N GLY A 48 16.23 8.45 -19.37
CA GLY A 48 15.51 7.34 -20.01
C GLY A 48 14.66 6.50 -19.06
N ALA A 49 14.60 6.82 -17.75
CA ALA A 49 13.61 6.22 -16.87
C ALA A 49 12.21 6.56 -17.37
N HIS A 50 11.35 5.55 -17.49
CA HIS A 50 9.94 5.73 -17.79
C HIS A 50 9.15 5.57 -16.49
N ALA A 51 8.04 6.30 -16.35
CA ALA A 51 7.13 6.15 -15.22
C ALA A 51 6.63 4.70 -15.16
N GLY A 52 7.31 3.89 -14.37
CA GLY A 52 7.05 2.48 -14.27
C GLY A 52 6.01 2.21 -13.19
N LEU A 53 5.09 1.30 -13.47
CA LEU A 53 4.26 0.69 -12.44
C LEU A 53 5.05 0.04 -11.27
N PRO A 54 6.30 -0.46 -11.39
CA PRO A 54 6.93 -1.22 -10.31
C PRO A 54 7.15 -0.45 -9.00
N PRO A 55 7.77 0.76 -8.95
CA PRO A 55 7.97 1.47 -7.68
C PRO A 55 6.66 1.96 -7.04
N LEU A 56 5.65 2.31 -7.85
CA LEU A 56 4.31 2.63 -7.33
C LEU A 56 3.66 1.41 -6.68
N ASN A 57 3.59 0.28 -7.40
CA ASN A 57 2.97 -0.94 -6.89
C ASN A 57 3.74 -1.52 -5.71
N ALA A 58 5.07 -1.46 -5.73
CA ALA A 58 5.91 -1.88 -4.60
C ALA A 58 5.64 -1.00 -3.37
N GLY A 59 5.53 0.32 -3.54
CA GLY A 59 5.16 1.23 -2.46
C GLY A 59 3.80 0.87 -1.86
N VAL A 60 2.78 0.68 -2.70
CA VAL A 60 1.43 0.27 -2.27
C VAL A 60 1.47 -1.06 -1.50
N LEU A 61 2.17 -2.06 -2.03
CA LEU A 61 2.25 -3.39 -1.42
C LEU A 61 3.02 -3.36 -0.08
N LEU A 62 4.15 -2.67 -0.03
CA LEU A 62 4.92 -2.53 1.21
C LEU A 62 4.13 -1.79 2.29
N GLY A 63 3.45 -0.69 1.91
CA GLY A 63 2.58 0.04 2.82
C GLY A 63 1.43 -0.82 3.36
N TYR A 64 0.81 -1.63 2.50
CA TYR A 64 -0.20 -2.61 2.89
C TYR A 64 0.34 -3.61 3.92
N LEU A 65 1.51 -4.22 3.65
CA LEU A 65 2.10 -5.24 4.53
C LEU A 65 2.52 -4.66 5.88
N VAL A 66 3.09 -3.44 5.89
CA VAL A 66 3.41 -2.74 7.14
C VAL A 66 2.14 -2.45 7.94
N GLY A 67 1.08 -1.99 7.26
CA GLY A 67 -0.23 -1.78 7.88
C GLY A 67 -0.87 -3.07 8.41
N ALA A 68 -0.71 -4.19 7.70
CA ALA A 68 -1.16 -5.52 8.14
C ALA A 68 -0.47 -5.95 9.43
N VAL A 69 0.86 -5.89 9.48
CA VAL A 69 1.63 -6.22 10.69
C VAL A 69 1.24 -5.30 11.85
N ALA A 70 1.09 -4.01 11.61
CA ALA A 70 0.69 -3.05 12.63
C ALA A 70 -0.76 -3.25 13.14
N ALA A 71 -1.64 -3.80 12.31
CA ALA A 71 -3.00 -4.19 12.69
C ALA A 71 -3.08 -5.57 13.37
N GLY A 72 -1.96 -6.28 13.52
CA GLY A 72 -1.91 -7.64 14.06
C GLY A 72 -2.30 -8.73 13.06
N VAL A 73 -2.42 -8.40 11.77
CA VAL A 73 -2.71 -9.38 10.71
C VAL A 73 -1.42 -10.12 10.33
N PRO A 74 -1.39 -11.47 10.40
CA PRO A 74 -0.24 -12.25 9.95
C PRO A 74 0.08 -12.01 8.48
N VAL A 75 1.36 -11.94 8.13
CA VAL A 75 1.80 -11.72 6.74
C VAL A 75 1.31 -12.83 5.81
N THR A 76 1.23 -14.08 6.29
CA THR A 76 0.67 -15.20 5.53
C THR A 76 -0.78 -14.93 5.15
N THR A 77 -1.62 -14.56 6.13
CA THR A 77 -3.01 -14.15 5.90
C THR A 77 -3.11 -12.96 4.95
N ALA A 78 -2.27 -11.94 5.14
CA ALA A 78 -2.24 -10.76 4.28
C ALA A 78 -1.86 -11.08 2.82
N LEU A 79 -1.09 -12.15 2.59
CA LEU A 79 -0.72 -12.66 1.26
C LEU A 79 -1.68 -13.74 0.73
N GLY A 80 -2.68 -14.15 1.52
CA GLY A 80 -3.60 -15.22 1.17
C GLY A 80 -2.99 -16.63 1.22
N LEU A 81 -1.98 -16.83 2.08
CA LEU A 81 -1.28 -18.10 2.32
C LEU A 81 -1.75 -18.78 3.61
#